data_AF-A0A8S3IJE9-F1
#
_entry.id   AF-A0A8S3IJE9-F1
#
_cell.length_a   1.000
_cell.length_b   1.000
_cell.length_c   1.000
_cell.angle_alpha   90.00
_cell.angle_beta   90.00
_cell.angle_gamma   90.00
#
_symmetry.space_group_name_H-M   'P 1'
#
loop_
_entity.id
_entity.type
_entity.pdbx_description
1 polymer ?
#
loop_
_entity_poly.entity_id
_entity_poly.type
_entity_poly.pdbx_seq_one_letter_code
_entity_poly.pdbx_strand_id
1 'polypeptide(L)'
;ENRSLYHSLLHSSISFMQAGMTFNQDDIEATIQALRHTTNMSKKYEPYRPWITFSLTSKPVMTEYELHAKLVYAEALLIRALLTFIQDQGLISFISGALKIKECHDLFA
;
A
#
# COMPACT_ATOMS: atom_id res chain seq x y z
N GLU A 1 -8.08 -8.77 20.33
CA GLU A 1 -7.65 -7.36 20.31
C GLU A 1 -8.09 -6.74 18.98
N ASN A 2 -9.12 -5.89 19.01
CA ASN A 2 -9.76 -5.29 17.83
C ASN A 2 -8.87 -4.19 17.26
N ARG A 3 -7.88 -4.54 16.44
CA ARG A 3 -7.13 -3.54 15.67
C ARG A 3 -8.06 -2.99 14.58
N SER A 4 -8.47 -1.74 14.73
CA SER A 4 -9.37 -1.05 13.80
C SER A 4 -8.78 -0.99 12.39
N LEU A 5 -9.65 -0.81 11.39
CA LEU A 5 -9.28 -0.74 9.97
C LEU A 5 -8.17 0.30 9.69
N TYR A 6 -8.17 1.41 10.43
CA TYR A 6 -7.11 2.42 10.41
C TYR A 6 -5.78 1.95 10.99
N HIS A 7 -5.82 1.20 12.09
CA HIS A 7 -4.59 0.69 12.70
C HIS A 7 -3.90 -0.33 11.79
N SER A 8 -4.69 -1.16 11.09
CA SER A 8 -4.16 -2.09 10.08
C SER A 8 -3.50 -1.35 8.91
N LEU A 9 -4.16 -0.28 8.42
CA LEU A 9 -3.62 0.56 7.37
C LEU A 9 -2.32 1.24 7.82
N LEU A 10 -2.34 1.94 8.95
CA LEU A 10 -1.18 2.64 9.49
C LEU A 10 0.01 1.69 9.68
N HIS A 11 -0.23 0.50 10.24
CA HIS A 11 0.79 -0.52 10.38
C HIS A 11 1.37 -0.92 9.01
N SER A 12 0.52 -1.16 8.01
CA SER A 12 0.96 -1.51 6.65
C SER A 12 1.80 -0.39 6.01
N SER A 13 1.41 0.88 6.22
CA SER A 13 2.14 2.04 5.69
C SER A 13 3.52 2.20 6.34
N ILE A 14 3.63 1.98 7.65
CA ILE A 14 4.93 2.01 8.35
C ILE A 14 5.82 0.87 7.87
N SER A 15 5.29 -0.36 7.78
CA SER A 15 6.06 -1.50 7.25
C SER A 15 6.52 -1.28 5.81
N PHE A 16 5.71 -0.63 4.97
CA PHE A 16 6.11 -0.22 3.62
C PHE A 16 7.32 0.73 3.63
N MET A 17 7.31 1.74 4.51
CA MET A 17 8.47 2.63 4.65
C MET A 17 9.70 1.86 5.11
N GLN A 18 9.55 0.93 6.05
CA GLN A 18 10.65 0.08 6.52
C GLN A 18 11.22 -0.77 5.37
N ALA A 19 10.37 -1.49 4.64
CA ALA A 19 10.76 -2.30 3.50
C ALA A 19 11.45 -1.47 2.40
N GLY A 20 11.00 -0.24 2.17
CA GLY A 20 11.63 0.69 1.21
C GLY A 20 12.96 1.29 1.69
N MET A 21 13.22 1.33 3.00
CA MET A 21 14.49 1.81 3.55
C MET A 21 15.52 0.70 3.68
N THR A 22 15.11 -0.50 4.09
CA THR A 22 16.01 -1.65 4.31
C THR A 22 16.27 -2.43 3.03
N PHE A 23 15.33 -2.38 2.06
CA PHE A 23 15.34 -3.21 0.86
C PHE A 23 15.48 -4.72 1.16
N ASN A 24 15.10 -5.15 2.38
CA ASN A 24 15.18 -6.54 2.77
C ASN A 24 13.95 -7.32 2.29
N GLN A 25 14.18 -8.51 1.74
CA GLN A 25 13.11 -9.34 1.18
C GLN A 25 12.13 -9.82 2.25
N ASP A 26 12.59 -10.06 3.48
CA ASP A 26 11.74 -10.44 4.61
C ASP A 26 10.77 -9.31 5.00
N ASP A 27 11.26 -8.06 5.02
CA ASP A 27 10.46 -6.88 5.34
C ASP A 27 9.42 -6.60 4.24
N ILE A 28 9.80 -6.82 2.97
CA ILE A 28 8.91 -6.71 1.81
C ILE A 28 7.78 -7.74 1.93
N GLU A 29 8.09 -9.00 2.22
CA GLU A 29 7.08 -10.06 2.36
C GLU A 29 6.15 -9.80 3.57
N ALA A 30 6.71 -9.36 4.71
CA ALA A 30 5.92 -8.97 5.87
C ALA A 30 4.95 -7.82 5.54
N THR A 31 5.40 -6.84 4.75
CA THR A 31 4.56 -5.74 4.26
C THR A 31 3.45 -6.23 3.33
N ILE A 32 3.75 -7.17 2.41
CA ILE A 32 2.75 -7.79 1.54
C ILE A 32 1.66 -8.48 2.37
N GLN A 33 2.05 -9.20 3.42
CA GLN A 33 1.11 -9.88 4.30
C GLN A 33 0.23 -8.89 5.08
N ALA A 34 0.81 -7.82 5.61
CA ALA A 34 0.07 -6.74 6.28
C ALA A 34 -0.94 -6.08 5.32
N LEU A 35 -0.54 -5.76 4.08
CA LEU A 35 -1.44 -5.18 3.07
C LEU A 35 -2.55 -6.15 2.64
N ARG A 36 -2.27 -7.45 2.55
CA ARG A 36 -3.29 -8.49 2.31
C ARG A 36 -4.31 -8.54 3.45
N HIS A 37 -3.84 -8.45 4.70
CA HIS A 37 -4.71 -8.39 5.85
C HIS A 37 -5.62 -7.14 5.81
N THR A 38 -5.04 -5.96 5.59
CA THR A 38 -5.78 -4.69 5.49
C THR A 38 -6.83 -4.72 4.36
N THR A 39 -6.46 -5.18 3.17
CA THR A 39 -7.39 -5.27 2.04
C THR A 39 -8.54 -6.26 2.28
N ASN A 40 -8.26 -7.40 2.91
CA ASN A 40 -9.30 -8.37 3.29
C ASN A 40 -10.24 -7.81 4.37
N MET A 41 -9.72 -7.01 5.31
CA MET A 41 -10.56 -6.33 6.30
C MET A 41 -11.47 -5.29 5.65
N SER A 42 -10.95 -4.47 4.73
CA SER A 42 -11.75 -3.45 4.05
C SER A 42 -12.87 -4.03 3.18
N LYS A 43 -12.61 -5.14 2.47
CA LYS A 43 -13.63 -5.83 1.67
C LYS A 43 -14.82 -6.33 2.47
N LYS A 44 -14.67 -6.61 3.77
CA LYS A 44 -15.79 -7.03 4.64
C LYS A 44 -16.84 -5.93 4.82
N TYR A 45 -16.44 -4.67 4.61
CA TYR A 45 -17.32 -3.50 4.71
C TYR A 45 -17.82 -3.04 3.33
N GLU A 46 -17.58 -3.82 2.27
CA GLU A 46 -18.11 -3.51 0.95
C GLU A 46 -19.62 -3.84 0.92
N PRO A 47 -20.50 -2.85 0.67
CA PRO A 47 -21.93 -3.12 0.58
C PRO A 47 -22.21 -4.01 -0.63
N TYR A 48 -22.96 -5.09 -0.43
CA TYR A 48 -23.48 -5.90 -1.52
C TYR A 48 -24.43 -5.03 -2.37
N ARG A 49 -23.99 -4.60 -3.55
CA ARG A 49 -24.81 -3.87 -4.51
C ARG A 49 -24.93 -4.66 -5.81
N PRO A 50 -26.15 -5.06 -6.22
CA PRO A 50 -26.38 -5.61 -7.54
C PRO A 50 -25.94 -4.57 -8.59
N TRP A 51 -25.17 -5.03 -9.59
CA TRP A 51 -24.68 -4.29 -10.75
C TRP A 51 -25.76 -3.44 -11.46
N ILE A 52 -27.03 -3.80 -11.27
CA ILE A 52 -28.24 -3.19 -11.82
C ILE A 52 -28.60 -1.81 -11.20
N THR A 53 -27.91 -1.38 -10.13
CA THR A 53 -28.21 -0.10 -9.43
C THR A 53 -27.30 1.06 -9.80
N PHE A 54 -26.42 0.92 -10.80
CA PHE A 54 -25.57 2.03 -11.26
C PHE A 54 -26.38 3.03 -12.11
N SER A 55 -27.30 3.74 -11.46
CA SER A 55 -27.90 4.94 -12.03
C SER A 55 -26.82 6.02 -12.11
N LEU A 56 -26.46 6.43 -13.33
CA LEU A 56 -25.42 7.42 -13.64
C LEU A 56 -25.66 8.80 -12.99
N THR A 57 -26.85 9.01 -12.41
CA THR A 57 -27.30 10.30 -11.86
C THR A 57 -27.39 10.34 -10.33
N SER A 58 -27.25 9.20 -9.64
CA SER A 58 -27.41 9.12 -8.18
C SER A 58 -26.13 8.61 -7.53
N LYS A 59 -25.42 9.49 -6.82
CA LYS A 59 -24.34 9.06 -5.92
C LYS A 59 -24.93 8.04 -4.94
N PRO A 60 -24.41 6.81 -4.85
CA PRO A 60 -24.92 5.84 -3.91
C PRO A 60 -24.79 6.44 -2.51
N VAL A 61 -25.89 6.49 -1.76
CA VAL A 61 -25.86 6.86 -0.34
C VAL A 61 -25.01 5.79 0.34
N MET A 62 -23.81 6.19 0.72
CA MET A 62 -22.81 5.35 1.37
C MET A 62 -22.55 5.96 2.74
N THR A 63 -22.50 5.12 3.76
CA THR A 63 -22.17 5.58 5.10
C THR A 63 -20.72 6.07 5.14
N GLU A 64 -20.41 6.95 6.09
CA GLU A 64 -19.04 7.45 6.29
C GLU A 64 -18.05 6.28 6.51
N TYR A 65 -18.48 5.25 7.25
CA TYR A 65 -17.68 4.05 7.49
C TYR A 65 -17.39 3.25 6.22
N GLU A 66 -18.36 3.06 5.34
CA GLU A 66 -18.16 2.37 4.05
C GLU A 66 -17.26 3.20 3.11
N LEU A 67 -17.39 4.53 3.13
CA LEU A 67 -16.51 5.43 2.38
C LEU A 67 -15.06 5.28 2.82
N HIS A 68 -14.83 5.31 4.14
CA HIS A 68 -13.49 5.14 4.70
C HIS A 68 -12.92 3.74 4.44
N ALA A 69 -13.74 2.68 4.52
CA ALA A 69 -13.29 1.33 4.18
C ALA A 69 -12.86 1.23 2.71
N LYS A 70 -13.62 1.84 1.79
CA LYS A 70 -13.26 1.91 0.37
C LYS A 70 -12.01 2.73 0.12
N LEU A 71 -11.82 3.85 0.82
CA LEU A 71 -10.62 4.67 0.75
C LEU A 71 -9.38 3.88 1.21
N VAL A 72 -9.46 3.23 2.37
CA VAL A 72 -8.37 2.39 2.90
C VAL A 72 -8.06 1.23 1.96
N TYR A 73 -9.07 0.62 1.33
CA TYR A 73 -8.85 -0.41 0.33
C TYR A 73 -8.05 0.12 -0.88
N ALA A 74 -8.43 1.29 -1.40
CA ALA A 74 -7.74 1.93 -2.51
C ALA A 74 -6.29 2.29 -2.15
N GLU A 75 -6.07 2.84 -0.95
CA GLU A 75 -4.74 3.18 -0.47
C GLU A 75 -3.85 1.94 -0.29
N ALA A 76 -4.37 0.87 0.32
CA ALA A 76 -3.62 -0.38 0.46
C ALA A 76 -3.28 -1.02 -0.91
N LEU A 77 -4.15 -0.87 -1.91
CA LEU A 77 -3.83 -1.29 -3.29
C LEU A 77 -2.73 -0.42 -3.90
N LEU A 78 -2.77 0.90 -3.71
CA LEU A 78 -1.74 1.82 -4.19
C LEU A 78 -0.38 1.49 -3.58
N ILE A 79 -0.32 1.30 -2.25
CA ILE A 79 0.92 0.92 -1.55
C ILE A 79 1.44 -0.41 -2.10
N ARG A 80 0.56 -1.39 -2.35
CA ARG A 80 0.98 -2.68 -2.92
C ARG A 80 1.53 -2.55 -4.34
N ALA A 81 0.98 -1.65 -5.15
CA ALA A 81 1.51 -1.34 -6.48
C ALA A 81 2.84 -0.56 -6.41
N LEU A 82 3.06 0.27 -5.40
CA LEU A 82 4.36 0.90 -5.17
C LEU A 82 5.40 -0.15 -4.72
N LEU A 83 5.00 -1.09 -3.87
CA LEU A 83 5.87 -2.14 -3.36
C LEU A 83 6.39 -3.08 -4.45
N THR A 84 5.69 -3.24 -5.59
CA THR A 84 6.22 -4.05 -6.71
C THR A 84 7.47 -3.46 -7.34
N PHE A 85 7.67 -2.13 -7.30
CA PHE A 85 8.92 -1.51 -7.74
C PHE A 85 10.07 -1.80 -6.78
N ILE A 86 9.78 -1.95 -5.49
CA ILE A 86 10.76 -2.30 -4.46
C ILE A 86 11.06 -3.80 -4.49
N GLN A 87 10.09 -4.63 -4.84
CA GLN A 87 10.29 -6.08 -4.95
C GLN A 87 11.25 -6.47 -6.09
N ASP A 88 11.37 -5.63 -7.12
CA ASP A 88 12.29 -5.86 -8.23
C ASP A 88 13.74 -5.57 -7.81
N GLN A 89 14.51 -6.64 -7.60
CA GLN A 89 15.94 -6.55 -7.25
C GLN A 89 16.77 -5.79 -8.29
N GLY A 90 16.35 -5.77 -9.56
CA GLY A 90 17.00 -5.02 -10.63
C GLY A 90 16.89 -3.51 -10.41
N LEU A 91 15.72 -3.02 -10.00
CA LEU A 91 15.49 -1.61 -9.69
C LEU A 91 16.24 -1.18 -8.43
N ILE A 92 16.27 -2.02 -7.38
CA ILE A 92 17.05 -1.73 -6.16
C ILE A 92 18.55 -1.62 -6.48
N SER A 93 19.07 -2.57 -7.25
CA SER A 93 20.48 -2.59 -7.63
C SER A 93 20.85 -1.36 -8.46
N PHE A 94 19.97 -0.93 -9.36
CA PHE A 94 20.13 0.29 -10.14
C PHE A 94 20.16 1.55 -9.26
N ILE A 95 19.20 1.72 -8.35
CA ILE A 95 19.13 2.86 -7.42
C ILE A 95 20.40 2.90 -6.55
N SER A 96 20.82 1.76 -6.00
CA SER A 96 22.03 1.65 -5.19
C SER A 96 23.29 2.02 -5.98
N GLY A 97 23.38 1.59 -7.25
CA GLY A 97 24.45 1.99 -8.15
C GLY A 97 24.48 3.49 -8.41
N ALA A 98 23.31 4.09 -8.67
CA ALA A 98 23.17 5.53 -8.89
C ALA A 98 23.60 6.36 -7.66
N LEU A 99 23.25 5.92 -6.45
CA LEU A 99 23.67 6.58 -5.20
C LEU A 99 25.20 6.57 -5.03
N LYS A 100 25.88 5.46 -5.35
CA LYS A 100 27.35 5.37 -5.30
C LYS A 100 28.02 6.29 -6.32
N ILE A 101 27.44 6.44 -7.52
CA ILE A 101 27.95 7.38 -8.53
C ILE A 101 27.82 8.82 -8.03
N LYS A 102 26.69 9.16 -7.41
CA LYS A 102 26.48 10.48 -6.80
C LYS A 102 27.47 10.74 -5.68
N GLU A 103 27.70 9.78 -4.79
CA GLU A 103 28.69 9.89 -3.73
C GLU A 103 30.11 10.09 -4.27
N CYS A 104 30.48 9.36 -5.33
CA CYS A 104 31.73 9.58 -6.05
C CYS A 104 31.83 11.02 -6.58
N HIS A 105 30.78 11.52 -7.25
CA HIS A 105 30.74 12.90 -7.74
C HIS A 105 30.87 13.92 -6.60
N ASP A 106 30.14 13.74 -5.50
CA ASP A 106 30.17 14.62 -4.33
C ASP A 106 31.54 14.64 -3.62
N LEU A 107 32.37 13.58 -3.77
CA LEU A 107 33.75 13.55 -3.28
C LEU A 107 34.74 14.32 -4.16
N PHE A 108 34.45 14.46 -5.45
CA PHE A 108 35.34 15.12 -6.43
C PHE A 108 34.91 16.55 -6.79
N ALA A 109 33.71 16.98 -6.38
CA ALA A 109 33.19 18.35 -6.52
C ALA A 109 33.52 19.21 -5.30
#